data_AF-A0A9P9G1Y1-F1
#
_entry.id   AF-A0A9P9G1Y1-F1
#
_cell.length_a   1.000
_cell.length_b   1.000
_cell.length_c   1.000
_cell.angle_alpha   90.00
_cell.angle_beta   90.00
_cell.angle_gamma   90.00
#
_symmetry.space_group_name_H-M   'P 1'
#
loop_
_entity.id
_entity.type
_entity.pdbx_description
1 polymer ?
#
loop_
_entity_poly.entity_id
_entity_poly.type
_entity_poly.pdbx_seq_one_letter_code
_entity_poly.pdbx_strand_id
1 'polypeptide(L)'
;MTSPSCATMKSGEFNSGPLMQFPTLLLYKLSKTPCLGRLGKQPGRIVLVSSKLCIKATAFTILAEASSMIFVAQNTSIPVPKVYCSFKQNGRVYILMERIRGQDLSQGCTTIRRI
;
A
#
# COMPACT_ATOMS: atom_id res chain seq x y z
N MET A 1 -28.28 1.63 24.20
CA MET A 1 -28.00 1.16 22.83
C MET A 1 -27.47 2.34 22.03
N THR A 2 -26.16 2.62 22.14
CA THR A 2 -25.50 3.66 21.35
C THR A 2 -25.16 3.06 19.99
N SER A 3 -25.89 3.50 18.97
CA SER A 3 -25.55 3.29 17.56
C SER A 3 -24.06 3.63 17.34
N PRO A 4 -23.28 2.80 16.62
CA PRO A 4 -21.91 3.14 16.30
C PRO A 4 -21.96 4.40 15.45
N SER A 5 -21.52 5.51 16.04
CA SER A 5 -21.31 6.78 15.35
C SER A 5 -20.55 6.46 14.06
N CYS A 6 -21.18 6.72 12.92
CA CYS A 6 -20.58 6.60 11.60
C CYS A 6 -19.23 7.30 11.66
N ALA A 7 -18.16 6.52 11.78
CA ALA A 7 -16.81 7.05 11.86
C ALA A 7 -16.61 7.81 10.56
N THR A 8 -16.70 9.14 10.62
CA THR A 8 -16.40 10.01 9.49
C THR A 8 -14.91 9.90 9.29
N MET A 9 -14.51 8.85 8.58
CA MET A 9 -13.16 8.68 8.12
C MET A 9 -12.86 9.83 7.19
N LYS A 10 -11.93 10.70 7.61
CA LYS A 10 -11.35 11.69 6.73
C LYS A 10 -10.75 10.95 5.55
N SER A 11 -11.45 10.97 4.42
CA SER A 11 -10.98 10.51 3.10
C SER A 11 -9.99 11.54 2.53
N GLY A 12 -9.02 11.94 3.35
CA GLY A 12 -8.03 12.97 3.07
C GLY A 12 -6.63 12.37 3.09
N GLU A 13 -5.67 13.15 2.61
CA GLU A 13 -4.28 12.77 2.59
C GLU A 13 -3.80 12.42 4.01
N PHE A 14 -3.19 11.25 4.16
CA PHE A 14 -2.70 10.76 5.45
C PHE A 14 -1.20 11.01 5.52
N ASN A 15 -0.75 11.82 6.48
CA ASN A 15 0.67 12.16 6.68
C ASN A 15 1.36 12.63 5.37
N SER A 16 0.76 13.62 4.71
CA SER A 16 1.21 14.18 3.43
C SER A 16 2.26 15.28 3.55
N GLY A 17 2.98 15.35 4.67
CA GLY A 17 4.07 16.32 4.82
C GLY A 17 5.13 16.15 3.72
N PRO A 18 5.75 17.24 3.24
CA PRO A 18 6.78 17.18 2.20
C PRO A 18 7.91 16.21 2.57
N LEU A 19 8.21 16.11 3.88
CA LEU A 19 9.19 15.18 4.45
C LEU A 19 8.93 13.71 4.11
N MET A 20 7.67 13.29 3.93
CA MET A 20 7.32 11.91 3.57
C MET A 20 7.07 11.74 2.07
N GLN A 21 6.59 12.79 1.40
CA GLN A 21 6.34 12.75 -0.04
C GLN A 21 7.65 12.63 -0.84
N PHE A 22 8.61 13.52 -0.60
CA PHE A 22 9.89 13.53 -1.32
C PHE A 22 10.62 12.17 -1.31
N PRO A 23 10.86 11.53 -0.15
CA PRO A 23 11.51 10.22 -0.14
C PRO A 23 10.65 9.17 -0.84
N THR A 24 9.33 9.12 -0.62
CA THR A 24 8.46 8.14 -1.28
C THR A 24 8.57 8.23 -2.80
N LEU A 25 8.60 9.44 -3.35
CA LEU A 25 8.76 9.69 -4.78
C LEU A 25 10.16 9.42 -5.28
N LEU A 26 11.19 9.82 -4.53
CA LEU A 26 12.57 9.53 -4.86
C LEU A 26 12.79 8.02 -4.94
N LEU A 27 12.33 7.27 -3.93
CA LEU A 27 12.37 5.81 -3.90
C LEU A 27 11.58 5.19 -5.05
N TYR A 28 10.35 5.64 -5.29
CA TYR A 28 9.55 5.16 -6.42
C TYR A 28 10.25 5.39 -7.77
N LYS A 29 10.86 6.56 -7.98
CA LYS A 29 11.62 6.89 -9.19
C LYS A 29 12.89 6.04 -9.30
N LEU A 30 13.68 5.94 -8.24
CA LEU A 30 14.91 5.15 -8.18
C LEU A 30 14.66 3.67 -8.48
N SER A 31 13.58 3.09 -7.94
CA SER A 31 13.18 1.71 -8.23
C SER A 31 12.72 1.48 -9.67
N LYS A 32 12.35 2.55 -10.39
CA LYS A 32 12.01 2.52 -11.82
C LYS A 32 13.21 2.85 -12.72
N THR A 33 14.26 3.46 -12.18
CA THR A 33 15.44 3.87 -12.95
C THR A 33 16.28 2.64 -13.32
N PRO A 34 16.44 2.33 -14.62
CA PRO A 34 17.14 1.13 -15.08
C PRO A 34 18.66 1.17 -14.81
N CYS A 35 19.22 2.34 -14.50
CA CYS A 35 20.64 2.51 -14.20
C CYS A 35 21.07 1.88 -12.86
N LEU A 36 20.15 1.60 -11.93
CA LEU A 36 20.43 0.77 -10.76
C LEU A 36 20.19 -0.70 -11.13
N GLY A 37 21.14 -1.27 -11.87
CA GLY A 37 21.06 -2.61 -12.41
C GLY A 37 20.69 -3.68 -11.37
N ARG A 38 19.83 -4.63 -11.80
CA ARG A 38 19.45 -5.89 -11.14
C ARG A 38 18.32 -5.88 -10.10
N LEU A 39 17.55 -4.82 -9.90
CA LEU A 39 16.27 -4.97 -9.20
C LEU A 39 15.25 -5.56 -10.18
N GLY A 40 15.01 -6.87 -10.03
CA GLY A 40 14.23 -7.70 -10.94
C GLY A 40 12.92 -7.09 -11.39
N LYS A 41 12.47 -7.51 -12.58
CA LYS A 41 11.19 -7.15 -13.20
C LYS A 41 10.02 -7.44 -12.25
N GLN A 42 9.72 -6.52 -11.35
CA GLN A 42 8.52 -6.64 -10.53
C GLN A 42 7.33 -6.25 -11.41
N PRO A 43 6.26 -7.06 -11.46
CA PRO A 43 5.07 -6.77 -12.25
C PRO A 43 4.55 -5.38 -11.84
N GLY A 44 4.47 -4.49 -12.82
CA GLY A 44 4.60 -3.02 -12.70
C GLY A 44 3.53 -2.24 -11.92
N ARG A 45 2.93 -2.83 -10.89
CA ARG A 45 1.82 -2.27 -10.11
C ARG A 45 2.20 -1.92 -8.66
N ILE A 46 3.19 -2.60 -8.07
CA ILE A 46 3.61 -2.39 -6.67
C ILE A 46 5.14 -2.32 -6.64
N VAL A 47 5.69 -1.22 -6.11
CA VAL A 47 7.14 -1.05 -5.95
C VAL A 47 7.52 -1.51 -4.55
N LEU A 48 8.35 -2.53 -4.48
CA LEU A 48 8.90 -3.03 -3.23
C LEU A 48 10.18 -2.24 -2.92
N VAL A 49 10.06 -1.34 -1.96
CA VAL A 49 11.18 -0.51 -1.49
C VAL A 49 12.13 -1.32 -0.62
N SER A 50 11.59 -2.17 0.24
CA SER A 50 12.34 -2.96 1.22
C SER A 50 11.57 -4.22 1.59
N SER A 51 12.21 -5.14 2.34
CA SER A 51 11.60 -6.35 2.87
C SER A 51 10.40 -6.11 3.80
N LYS A 52 10.21 -4.87 4.25
CA LYS A 52 9.11 -4.43 5.14
C LYS A 52 8.27 -3.28 4.57
N LEU A 53 8.64 -2.70 3.42
CA LEU A 53 7.98 -1.50 2.88
C LEU A 53 7.61 -1.67 1.42
N CYS A 54 6.41 -1.23 1.06
CA CYS A 54 5.93 -1.21 -0.31
C CYS A 54 5.19 0.08 -0.64
N ILE A 55 5.27 0.47 -1.91
CA ILE A 55 4.56 1.62 -2.46
C ILE A 55 3.57 1.10 -3.48
N LYS A 56 2.28 1.39 -3.25
CA LYS A 56 1.23 1.22 -4.25
C LYS A 56 1.04 2.54 -4.99
N ALA A 57 1.28 2.53 -6.29
CA ALA A 57 1.16 3.69 -7.16
C ALA A 57 0.62 3.25 -8.52
N THR A 58 -0.70 3.05 -8.57
CA THR A 58 -1.41 2.59 -9.78
C THR A 58 -2.31 3.68 -10.33
N ALA A 59 -2.68 3.59 -11.60
CA ALA A 59 -3.59 4.56 -12.23
C ALA A 59 -4.99 4.59 -11.57
N PHE A 60 -5.40 3.51 -10.91
CA PHE A 60 -6.71 3.36 -10.28
C PHE A 60 -6.65 3.45 -8.76
N THR A 61 -5.47 3.73 -8.18
CA THR A 61 -5.33 3.91 -6.74
C THR A 61 -6.02 5.20 -6.33
N ILE A 62 -6.91 5.11 -5.34
CA ILE A 62 -7.65 6.24 -4.77
C ILE A 62 -7.31 6.38 -3.29
N LEU A 63 -7.41 7.59 -2.74
CA LEU A 63 -7.12 7.84 -1.30
C LEU A 63 -8.04 7.04 -0.38
N ALA A 64 -9.26 6.72 -0.84
CA ALA A 64 -10.19 5.87 -0.10
C ALA A 64 -9.64 4.46 0.17
N GLU A 65 -8.72 3.94 -0.66
CA GLU A 65 -8.08 2.64 -0.38
C GLU A 65 -7.26 2.70 0.92
N ALA A 66 -6.55 3.80 1.16
CA ALA A 66 -5.77 4.00 2.38
C ALA A 66 -6.68 4.14 3.60
N SER A 67 -7.75 4.93 3.49
CA SER A 67 -8.75 5.08 4.55
C SER A 67 -9.38 3.72 4.90
N SER A 68 -9.79 2.93 3.90
CA SER A 68 -10.35 1.60 4.13
C SER A 68 -9.39 0.68 4.87
N MET A 69 -8.10 0.70 4.55
CA MET A 69 -7.11 -0.10 5.29
C MET A 69 -6.99 0.34 6.77
N ILE A 70 -6.97 1.65 7.03
CA ILE A 70 -6.95 2.18 8.39
C ILE A 70 -8.23 1.80 9.15
N PHE A 71 -9.40 1.82 8.47
CA PHE A 71 -10.68 1.45 9.08
C PHE A 71 -10.68 -0.01 9.52
N VAL A 72 -10.29 -0.91 8.62
CA VAL A 72 -10.24 -2.34 8.90
C VAL A 72 -9.23 -2.63 10.02
N ALA A 73 -8.08 -1.94 10.03
CA ALA A 73 -7.08 -2.07 11.09
C ALA A 73 -7.62 -1.69 12.48
N GLN A 74 -8.51 -0.69 12.55
CA GLN A 74 -9.10 -0.22 13.80
C GLN A 74 -10.26 -1.09 14.29
N ASN A 75 -11.00 -1.71 13.37
CA ASN A 75 -12.24 -2.40 13.66
C ASN A 75 -12.13 -3.93 13.64
N THR A 76 -10.99 -4.49 13.24
CA THR A 76 -10.81 -5.94 13.14
C THR A 76 -9.43 -6.37 13.64
N SER A 77 -9.30 -7.63 14.06
CA SER A 77 -8.02 -8.26 14.40
C SER A 77 -7.27 -8.81 13.17
N ILE A 78 -7.78 -8.54 11.95
CA ILE A 78 -7.20 -9.05 10.72
C ILE A 78 -5.92 -8.27 10.42
N PRO A 79 -4.80 -8.93 10.13
CA PRO A 79 -3.55 -8.25 9.80
C PRO A 79 -3.66 -7.55 8.45
N VAL A 80 -3.88 -6.23 8.48
CA VAL A 80 -3.86 -5.36 7.29
C VAL A 80 -2.58 -4.54 7.22
N PRO A 81 -2.16 -4.07 6.04
CA PRO A 81 -0.94 -3.29 5.89
C PRO A 81 -1.05 -1.96 6.64
N LYS A 82 -0.05 -1.64 7.48
CA LYS A 82 0.00 -0.32 8.11
C LYS A 82 0.30 0.76 7.06
N VAL A 83 -0.59 1.73 6.92
CA VAL A 83 -0.37 2.88 6.03
C VAL A 83 0.49 3.92 6.72
N TYR A 84 1.64 4.26 6.13
CA TYR A 84 2.54 5.30 6.65
C TYR A 84 2.21 6.67 6.09
N CYS A 85 1.93 6.75 4.79
CA CYS A 85 1.43 7.96 4.15
C CYS A 85 0.59 7.63 2.91
N SER A 86 -0.37 8.50 2.61
CA SER A 86 -1.13 8.50 1.36
C SER A 86 -1.30 9.93 0.85
N PHE A 87 -0.95 10.15 -0.41
CA PHE A 87 -0.97 11.49 -1.00
C PHE A 87 -1.20 11.44 -2.50
N LYS A 88 -1.68 12.55 -3.08
CA LYS A 88 -1.83 12.68 -4.53
C LYS A 88 -0.71 13.57 -5.07
N GLN A 89 0.06 13.07 -6.03
CA GLN A 89 1.05 13.86 -6.75
C GLN A 89 0.94 13.63 -8.25
N ASN A 90 0.96 14.72 -9.04
CA ASN A 90 0.89 14.68 -10.51
C ASN A 90 -0.28 13.83 -11.04
N GLY A 91 -1.45 13.96 -10.41
CA GLY A 91 -2.64 13.20 -10.78
C GLY A 91 -2.67 11.73 -10.37
N ARG A 92 -1.62 11.22 -9.71
CA ARG A 92 -1.53 9.84 -9.23
C ARG A 92 -1.53 9.78 -7.72
N VAL A 93 -2.15 8.76 -7.16
CA VAL A 93 -2.14 8.51 -5.72
C VAL A 93 -1.00 7.56 -5.39
N TYR A 94 -0.23 7.93 -4.37
CA TYR A 94 0.85 7.14 -3.81
C TYR A 94 0.45 6.74 -2.40
N ILE A 95 0.52 5.44 -2.12
CA ILE A 95 0.29 4.89 -0.78
C ILE A 95 1.56 4.17 -0.38
N LEU A 96 2.25 4.71 0.63
CA LEU A 96 3.35 4.05 1.30
C LEU A 96 2.78 3.23 2.45
N MET A 97 3.03 1.93 2.42
CA MET A 97 2.48 1.01 3.40
C MET A 97 3.50 -0.08 3.76
N GLU A 98 3.21 -0.75 4.88
CA GLU A 98 3.97 -1.91 5.32
C GLU A 98 3.76 -3.10 4.38
N ARG A 99 4.83 -3.83 4.08
CA ARG A 99 4.74 -5.09 3.32
C ARG A 99 4.32 -6.21 4.27
N ILE A 100 3.13 -6.77 4.04
CA ILE A 100 2.74 -8.03 4.67
C ILE A 100 3.60 -9.16 4.13
N ARG A 101 4.20 -9.94 5.04
CA ARG A 101 4.92 -11.16 4.70
C ARG A 101 3.89 -12.28 4.55
N GLY A 102 3.77 -12.80 3.35
CA GLY A 102 2.87 -13.90 3.05
C GLY A 102 3.19 -14.50 1.70
N GLN A 103 2.66 -15.69 1.46
CA GLN A 103 2.66 -16.33 0.15
C GLN A 103 1.30 -16.09 -0.51
N ASP A 104 1.29 -15.88 -1.83
CA ASP A 104 0.04 -15.76 -2.56
C ASP A 104 -0.82 -17.01 -2.35
N LEU A 105 -2.10 -16.83 -2.06
CA LEU A 105 -3.05 -17.93 -1.82
C LEU A 105 -3.15 -18.90 -2.99
N SER A 106 -2.88 -18.44 -4.22
CA SER A 106 -2.83 -19.30 -5.42
C SER A 106 -1.78 -20.40 -5.32
N GLN A 107 -0.66 -20.15 -4.63
CA GLN A 107 0.40 -21.14 -4.43
C GLN A 107 -0.01 -22.20 -3.39
N GLY A 108 -0.75 -21.80 -2.35
CA GLY A 108 -1.25 -22.73 -1.32
C GLY A 108 -2.48 -23.54 -1.75
N CYS A 109 -3.35 -22.96 -2.59
CA CYS A 109 -4.61 -23.59 -3.00
C CYS A 109 -4.44 -24.70 -4.06
N THR A 110 -3.27 -24.80 -4.69
CA THR A 110 -2.99 -25.86 -5.68
C THR A 110 -2.90 -27.26 -5.03
N THR A 111 -2.63 -27.34 -3.72
CA THR A 111 -2.56 -28.60 -2.96
C THR A 111 -3.95 -29.21 -2.69
N ILE A 112 -5.04 -28.44 -2.76
CA ILE A 112 -6.39 -28.88 -2.40
C ILE A 112 -7.17 -29.39 -3.63
N ARG A 113 -6.50 -30.15 -4.52
CA ARG A 113 -7.14 -30.87 -5.64
C ARG A 113 -6.89 -32.39 -5.62
N ARG A 114 -6.46 -32.94 -4.48
CA ARG A 114 -6.36 -34.39 -4.26
C ARG A 114 -7.02 -34.78 -2.94
N ILE A 115 -8.35 -34.81 -2.93
CA ILE A 115 -9.16 -35.68 -2.05
C ILE A 115 -10.35 -36.14 -2.89
#